data_AF-A0A4P2PVJ6-F1
#
_entry.id   AF-A0A4P2PVJ6-F1
#
_cell.length_a   1.000
_cell.length_b   1.000
_cell.length_c   1.000
_cell.angle_alpha   90.00
_cell.angle_beta   90.00
_cell.angle_gamma   90.00
#
_symmetry.space_group_name_H-M   'P 1'
#
loop_
_entity.id
_entity.type
_entity.pdbx_description
1 polymer ?
#
loop_
_entity_poly.entity_id
_entity_poly.type
_entity_poly.pdbx_seq_one_letter_code
_entity_poly.pdbx_strand_id
1 'polypeptide(L)'
;MSGAAGEDLARGLHTASGRDMSALRLALQMALGVALPLAVQLWDRRRLTPEQRAACWNGATWGAALYAFGPLSMLGWCWVTRGVHRGRPGVSGRRFGRALGALGLGAASSAALVLVMSGVDALIALALGLPP
;
A
#
# COMPACT_ATOMS: atom_id res chain seq x y z
N MET A 1 49.31 17.94 -15.02
CA MET A 1 48.43 17.95 -13.82
C MET A 1 46.94 18.05 -14.21
N SER A 2 46.47 17.24 -15.17
CA SER A 2 45.11 17.38 -15.75
C SER A 2 44.13 16.27 -15.35
N GLY A 3 44.56 15.27 -14.58
CA GLY A 3 43.74 14.09 -14.24
C GLY A 3 42.79 14.28 -13.05
N ALA A 4 43.22 15.00 -12.01
CA ALA A 4 42.47 15.09 -10.75
C ALA A 4 41.12 15.81 -10.88
N ALA A 5 41.03 16.87 -11.69
CA ALA A 5 39.80 17.63 -11.89
C ALA A 5 38.71 16.83 -12.64
N GLY A 6 39.12 15.88 -13.50
CA GLY A 6 38.18 15.02 -14.24
C GLY A 6 37.56 13.94 -13.37
N GLU A 7 38.34 13.38 -12.44
CA GLU A 7 37.86 12.33 -11.52
C GLU A 7 36.87 12.87 -10.48
N ASP A 8 37.07 14.10 -10.02
CA ASP A 8 36.15 14.74 -9.07
C ASP A 8 34.82 15.13 -9.74
N LEU A 9 34.84 15.57 -11.00
CA LEU A 9 33.63 15.84 -11.78
C LEU A 9 32.84 14.55 -12.05
N ALA A 10 33.52 13.46 -12.42
CA ALA A 10 32.89 12.15 -12.63
C ALA A 10 32.31 11.57 -11.34
N ARG A 11 33.00 11.72 -10.19
CA ARG A 11 32.47 11.36 -8.86
C ARG A 11 31.25 12.20 -8.48
N GLY A 12 31.26 13.50 -8.78
CA GLY A 12 30.12 14.39 -8.55
C GLY A 12 28.88 14.00 -9.36
N LEU A 13 29.06 13.66 -10.64
CA LEU A 13 27.98 13.21 -11.52
C LEU A 13 27.42 11.83 -11.09
N HIS A 14 28.27 10.88 -10.71
CA HIS A 14 27.83 9.58 -10.21
C HIS A 14 27.06 9.67 -8.88
N THR A 15 27.50 10.54 -7.96
CA THR A 15 26.83 10.73 -6.67
C THR A 15 25.50 11.47 -6.81
N ALA A 16 25.39 12.45 -7.71
CA ALA A 16 24.13 13.09 -8.04
C ALA A 16 23.13 12.08 -8.65
N SER A 17 23.57 11.32 -9.66
CA SER A 17 22.73 10.33 -10.34
C SER A 17 22.26 9.21 -9.41
N GLY A 18 23.10 8.75 -8.48
CA GLY A 18 22.70 7.75 -7.48
C GLY A 18 21.68 8.28 -6.46
N ARG A 19 21.78 9.57 -6.08
CA ARG A 19 20.86 10.22 -5.14
C ARG A 19 19.49 10.44 -5.76
N ASP A 20 19.45 10.84 -7.03
CA ASP A 20 18.21 11.06 -7.78
C ASP A 20 17.43 9.76 -7.99
N MET A 21 18.12 8.65 -8.31
CA MET A 21 17.48 7.34 -8.44
C MET A 21 16.93 6.81 -7.12
N SER A 22 17.64 7.06 -6.00
CA SER A 22 17.17 6.68 -4.67
C SER A 22 15.92 7.47 -4.27
N ALA A 23 15.90 8.78 -4.55
CA ALA A 23 14.75 9.64 -4.32
C ALA A 23 13.54 9.23 -5.18
N LEU A 24 13.77 8.87 -6.45
CA LEU A 24 12.73 8.37 -7.34
C LEU A 24 12.13 7.04 -6.85
N ARG A 25 12.99 6.08 -6.45
CA ARG A 25 12.56 4.79 -5.90
C ARG A 25 11.72 4.98 -4.64
N LEU A 26 12.16 5.85 -3.73
CA LEU A 26 11.40 6.20 -2.53
C LEU A 26 10.06 6.86 -2.86
N ALA A 27 10.04 7.83 -3.79
CA ALA A 27 8.83 8.51 -4.20
C ALA A 27 7.82 7.53 -4.84
N LEU A 28 8.29 6.61 -5.68
CA LEU A 28 7.48 5.55 -6.27
C LEU A 28 6.93 4.60 -5.20
N GLN A 29 7.75 4.19 -4.23
CA GLN A 29 7.29 3.34 -3.13
C GLN A 29 6.22 4.04 -2.28
N MET A 30 6.41 5.30 -1.93
CA MET A 30 5.43 6.10 -1.19
C MET A 30 4.13 6.25 -2.00
N ALA A 31 4.24 6.57 -3.29
CA ALA A 31 3.09 6.70 -4.17
C ALA A 31 2.33 5.37 -4.32
N LEU A 32 3.03 4.26 -4.57
CA LEU A 32 2.43 2.92 -4.69
C LEU A 32 1.82 2.45 -3.37
N GLY A 33 2.44 2.77 -2.24
CA GLY A 33 1.97 2.43 -0.91
C GLY A 33 0.62 3.07 -0.55
N VAL A 34 0.26 4.17 -1.22
CA VAL A 34 -1.04 4.83 -1.08
C VAL A 34 -1.97 4.46 -2.24
N ALA A 35 -1.48 4.54 -3.48
CA ALA A 35 -2.29 4.38 -4.68
C ALA A 35 -2.85 2.97 -4.84
N LEU A 36 -2.06 1.92 -4.54
CA LEU A 36 -2.52 0.54 -4.63
C LEU A 36 -3.67 0.23 -3.66
N PRO A 37 -3.52 0.45 -2.33
CA PRO A 37 -4.63 0.22 -1.41
C PRO A 37 -5.82 1.13 -1.73
N LEU A 38 -5.60 2.40 -2.13
CA LEU A 38 -6.68 3.29 -2.56
C LEU A 38 -7.47 2.70 -3.74
N ALA A 39 -6.79 2.21 -4.77
CA ALA A 39 -7.44 1.64 -5.96
C ALA A 39 -8.25 0.38 -5.63
N VAL A 40 -7.69 -0.53 -4.82
CA VAL A 40 -8.38 -1.74 -4.38
C VAL A 40 -9.61 -1.38 -3.54
N GLN A 41 -9.47 -0.43 -2.61
CA GLN A 41 -10.56 0.01 -1.74
C GLN A 41 -11.66 0.73 -2.54
N LEU A 42 -11.31 1.55 -3.54
CA LEU A 42 -12.29 2.15 -4.46
C LEU A 42 -13.06 1.11 -5.25
N TRP A 43 -12.36 0.11 -5.80
CA TRP A 43 -12.98 -0.97 -6.55
C TRP A 43 -13.91 -1.81 -5.68
N ASP A 44 -13.49 -2.16 -4.47
CA ASP A 44 -14.31 -2.87 -3.50
C ASP A 44 -15.52 -2.02 -3.07
N ARG A 45 -15.33 -0.72 -2.80
CA ARG A 45 -16.39 0.23 -2.42
C ARG A 45 -17.48 0.34 -3.48
N ARG A 46 -17.13 0.25 -4.77
CA ARG A 46 -18.11 0.29 -5.89
C ARG A 46 -19.03 -0.93 -5.92
N ARG A 47 -18.61 -2.06 -5.32
CA ARG A 47 -19.39 -3.30 -5.25
C ARG A 47 -20.32 -3.37 -4.03
N LEU A 48 -20.22 -2.41 -3.10
CA LEU A 48 -21.01 -2.35 -1.88
C LEU A 48 -22.38 -1.70 -2.11
N THR A 49 -23.40 -2.19 -1.41
CA THR A 49 -24.73 -1.56 -1.44
C THR A 49 -24.67 -0.15 -0.80
N PRO A 50 -25.64 0.74 -1.09
CA PRO A 50 -25.68 2.07 -0.49
C PRO A 50 -25.64 2.05 1.04
N GLU A 51 -26.34 1.11 1.67
CA GLU A 51 -26.41 0.95 3.13
C GLU A 51 -25.05 0.53 3.71
N GLN A 52 -24.34 -0.36 3.00
CA GLN A 52 -22.99 -0.77 3.39
C GLN A 52 -21.99 0.38 3.22
N ARG A 53 -22.13 1.18 2.16
CA ARG A 53 -21.28 2.37 1.94
C ARG A 53 -21.49 3.44 3.00
N ALA A 54 -22.72 3.59 3.52
CA ALA A 54 -23.05 4.59 4.53
C ALA A 54 -22.39 4.31 5.89
N ALA A 55 -22.16 3.04 6.23
CA ALA A 55 -21.47 2.67 7.47
C ALA A 55 -20.00 2.27 7.25
N CYS A 56 -19.49 2.44 6.02
CA CYS A 56 -18.07 2.50 5.75
C CYS A 56 -17.46 3.84 6.20
N TRP A 57 -16.12 3.90 6.24
CA TRP A 57 -15.41 5.15 6.51
C TRP A 57 -15.85 6.29 5.56
N ASN A 58 -16.03 7.47 6.14
CA ASN A 58 -16.20 8.70 5.38
C ASN A 58 -14.87 9.06 4.67
N GLY A 59 -14.91 9.95 3.69
CA GLY A 59 -13.73 10.29 2.88
C GLY A 59 -12.52 10.72 3.71
N ALA A 60 -12.75 11.45 4.81
CA ALA A 60 -11.71 11.93 5.70
C ALA A 60 -11.04 10.81 6.53
N THR A 61 -11.82 9.94 7.17
CA THR A 61 -11.28 8.78 7.92
C THR A 61 -10.60 7.78 6.99
N TRP A 62 -11.14 7.60 5.79
CA TRP A 62 -10.55 6.75 4.77
C TRP A 62 -9.20 7.29 4.27
N GLY A 63 -9.13 8.59 3.98
CA GLY A 63 -7.88 9.26 3.59
C GLY A 63 -6.83 9.26 4.69
N ALA A 64 -7.24 9.53 5.94
CA ALA A 64 -6.34 9.49 7.10
C ALA A 64 -5.76 8.08 7.31
N ALA A 65 -6.58 7.03 7.16
CA ALA A 65 -6.12 5.65 7.29
C ALA A 65 -5.12 5.27 6.19
N LEU A 66 -5.36 5.70 4.95
CA LEU A 66 -4.44 5.46 3.83
C LEU A 66 -3.11 6.19 4.02
N TYR A 67 -3.14 7.45 4.44
CA TYR A 67 -1.93 8.23 4.66
C TYR A 67 -1.09 7.69 5.83
N ALA A 68 -1.72 7.36 6.95
CA ALA A 68 -1.01 6.92 8.15
C ALA A 68 -0.53 5.47 8.07
N PHE A 69 -1.27 4.59 7.40
CA PHE A 69 -1.05 3.15 7.46
C PHE A 69 -0.78 2.49 6.10
N GLY A 70 -0.95 3.19 4.98
CA GLY A 70 -0.68 2.67 3.64
C GLY A 70 -1.36 1.31 3.40
N PRO A 71 -0.59 0.23 3.10
CA PRO A 71 -1.15 -1.12 2.93
C PRO A 71 -1.92 -1.65 4.15
N LEU A 72 -1.50 -1.32 5.38
CA LEU A 72 -2.15 -1.80 6.61
C LEU A 72 -3.58 -1.26 6.78
N SER A 73 -3.93 -0.18 6.07
CA SER A 73 -5.32 0.32 6.02
C SER A 73 -6.32 -0.74 5.53
N MET A 74 -5.86 -1.77 4.80
CA MET A 74 -6.67 -2.90 4.34
C MET A 74 -7.26 -3.71 5.49
N LEU A 75 -6.61 -3.74 6.67
CA LEU A 75 -7.15 -4.39 7.87
C LEU A 75 -8.44 -3.70 8.33
N GLY A 76 -8.38 -2.38 8.50
CA GLY A 76 -9.55 -1.58 8.88
C GLY A 76 -10.62 -1.57 7.80
N TRP A 77 -10.22 -1.51 6.52
CA TRP A 77 -11.14 -1.60 5.40
C TRP A 77 -11.92 -2.92 5.40
N CYS A 78 -11.23 -4.07 5.54
CA CYS A 78 -11.88 -5.38 5.58
C CYS A 78 -12.73 -5.56 6.83
N TRP A 79 -12.32 -5.00 7.97
CA TRP A 79 -13.10 -4.99 9.18
C TRP A 79 -14.45 -4.29 8.98
N VAL A 80 -14.44 -3.07 8.44
CA VAL A 80 -15.65 -2.25 8.29
C VAL A 80 -16.57 -2.81 7.21
N THR A 81 -16.02 -3.32 6.11
CA THR A 81 -16.81 -3.86 4.99
C THR A 81 -17.35 -5.28 5.25
N ARG A 82 -16.61 -6.14 5.96
CA ARG A 82 -16.93 -7.58 6.11
C ARG A 82 -17.23 -8.00 7.55
N GLY A 83 -16.62 -7.36 8.54
CA GLY A 83 -16.79 -7.67 9.96
C GLY A 83 -18.08 -7.09 10.56
N VAL A 84 -18.44 -5.86 10.19
CA VAL A 84 -19.58 -5.14 10.78
C VAL A 84 -20.90 -5.41 10.04
N HIS A 85 -20.86 -5.64 8.72
CA HIS A 85 -22.06 -5.53 7.86
C HIS A 85 -22.84 -6.81 7.50
N ARG A 86 -22.45 -8.00 7.98
CA ARG A 86 -23.27 -9.23 7.78
C ARG A 86 -24.07 -9.61 9.02
N GLY A 87 -24.69 -8.64 9.67
CA GLY A 87 -25.61 -8.83 10.78
C GLY A 87 -26.95 -9.40 10.34
N ARG A 88 -27.04 -10.72 10.11
CA ARG A 88 -28.30 -11.43 10.35
C ARG A 88 -28.43 -11.60 11.87
N PRO A 89 -29.46 -11.02 12.51
CA PRO A 89 -29.67 -11.17 13.95
C PRO A 89 -30.11 -12.62 14.20
N GLY A 90 -29.28 -13.44 14.83
CA GLY A 90 -29.69 -14.81 15.18
C GLY A 90 -28.59 -15.82 15.52
N VAL A 91 -27.31 -15.57 15.21
CA VAL A 91 -26.26 -16.58 15.49
C VAL A 91 -25.05 -15.94 16.18
N SER A 92 -25.14 -15.82 17.51
CA SER A 92 -24.15 -15.18 18.39
C SER A 92 -22.74 -15.79 18.26
N GLY A 93 -22.64 -17.11 18.06
CA GLY A 93 -21.36 -17.83 17.98
C GLY A 93 -20.52 -17.58 16.71
N ARG A 94 -21.11 -17.07 15.61
CA ARG A 94 -20.38 -16.84 14.33
C ARG A 94 -19.78 -15.44 14.21
N ARG A 95 -19.90 -14.57 15.21
CA ARG A 95 -19.38 -13.19 15.17
C ARG A 95 -17.85 -13.16 15.28
N PHE A 96 -17.28 -13.94 16.20
CA PHE A 96 -15.83 -14.02 16.39
C PHE A 96 -15.11 -14.63 15.19
N GLY A 97 -15.63 -15.72 14.62
CA GLY A 97 -15.06 -16.32 13.40
C GLY A 97 -15.12 -15.41 12.18
N ARG A 98 -16.14 -14.54 12.07
CA ARG A 98 -16.24 -13.55 10.98
C ARG A 98 -15.32 -12.34 11.19
N ALA A 99 -15.17 -11.89 12.43
CA ALA A 99 -14.19 -10.90 12.83
C ALA A 99 -12.76 -11.37 12.50
N LEU A 100 -12.40 -12.59 12.92
CA LEU A 100 -11.13 -13.23 12.56
C LEU A 100 -10.96 -13.39 11.05
N GLY A 101 -11.99 -13.83 10.33
CA GLY A 101 -11.94 -13.94 8.87
C GLY A 101 -11.71 -12.60 8.18
N ALA A 102 -12.35 -11.52 8.65
CA ALA A 102 -12.15 -10.17 8.11
C ALA A 102 -10.74 -9.64 8.38
N LEU A 103 -10.21 -9.88 9.59
CA LEU A 103 -8.83 -9.54 9.94
C LEU A 103 -7.82 -10.36 9.14
N GLY A 104 -8.04 -11.66 9.00
CA GLY A 104 -7.20 -12.55 8.20
C GLY A 104 -7.17 -12.14 6.73
N LEU A 105 -8.31 -11.76 6.15
CA LEU A 105 -8.39 -11.28 4.77
C LEU A 105 -7.74 -9.91 4.61
N GLY A 106 -7.87 -9.03 5.62
CA GLY A 106 -7.17 -7.75 5.66
C GLY A 106 -5.64 -7.92 5.76
N ALA A 107 -5.17 -8.87 6.57
CA ALA A 107 -3.76 -9.21 6.70
C ALA A 107 -3.21 -9.81 5.41
N ALA A 108 -3.92 -10.77 4.81
CA ALA A 108 -3.56 -11.37 3.53
C ALA A 108 -3.51 -10.31 2.41
N SER A 109 -4.48 -9.40 2.37
CA SER A 109 -4.49 -8.31 1.38
C SER A 109 -3.33 -7.33 1.60
N SER A 110 -3.02 -6.99 2.85
CA SER A 110 -1.87 -6.15 3.19
C SER A 110 -0.56 -6.81 2.75
N ALA A 111 -0.39 -8.10 3.07
CA ALA A 111 0.78 -8.88 2.69
C ALA A 111 0.91 -9.00 1.16
N ALA A 112 -0.20 -9.23 0.44
CA ALA A 112 -0.21 -9.28 -1.02
C ALA A 112 0.21 -7.93 -1.63
N LEU A 113 -0.28 -6.81 -1.09
CA LEU A 113 0.13 -5.48 -1.55
C LEU A 113 1.62 -5.22 -1.29
N VAL A 114 2.13 -5.59 -0.10
CA VAL A 114 3.55 -5.49 0.20
C VAL A 114 4.39 -6.34 -0.75
N LEU A 115 3.98 -7.57 -1.04
CA LEU A 115 4.65 -8.45 -2.01
C LEU A 115 4.68 -7.84 -3.42
N VAL A 116 3.56 -7.25 -3.87
CA VAL A 116 3.52 -6.54 -5.15
C VAL A 116 4.48 -5.36 -5.15
N MET A 117 4.51 -4.57 -4.08
CA MET A 117 5.44 -3.44 -3.95
C MET A 117 6.90 -3.91 -3.97
N SER A 118 7.25 -4.96 -3.22
CA SER A 118 8.58 -5.57 -3.26
C SER A 118 8.94 -6.12 -4.64
N GLY A 119 7.98 -6.71 -5.36
CA GLY A 119 8.19 -7.20 -6.71
C GLY A 119 8.46 -6.09 -7.72
N VAL A 120 7.69 -5.00 -7.67
CA VAL A 120 7.91 -3.80 -8.51
C VAL A 120 9.29 -3.21 -8.22
N ASP A 121 9.65 -3.13 -6.95
CA ASP A 121 10.92 -2.62 -6.50
C ASP A 121 12.12 -3.44 -7.01
N ALA A 122 12.02 -4.77 -6.92
CA ALA A 122 13.00 -5.70 -7.47
C ALA A 122 13.10 -5.62 -9.00
N LEU A 123 11.97 -5.45 -9.70
CA LEU A 123 11.96 -5.27 -11.16
C LEU A 123 12.63 -3.96 -11.59
N ILE A 124 12.41 -2.87 -10.84
CA ILE A 124 13.09 -1.58 -11.09
C ILE A 124 14.58 -1.72 -10.84
N ALA A 125 14.99 -2.35 -9.73
CA ALA A 125 16.40 -2.60 -9.44
C ALA A 125 17.06 -3.42 -10.56
N LEU A 126 16.40 -4.48 -11.03
CA LEU A 126 16.86 -5.32 -12.14
C LEU A 126 16.98 -4.53 -13.45
N ALA A 127 15.95 -3.75 -13.81
CA ALA A 127 15.92 -2.96 -15.04
C ALA A 127 17.01 -1.88 -15.08
N LEU A 128 17.42 -1.39 -13.91
CA LEU A 128 18.44 -0.35 -13.75
C LEU A 128 19.84 -0.91 -13.43
N GLY A 129 20.00 -2.24 -13.35
CA GLY A 129 21.28 -2.89 -13.00
C GLY A 129 21.76 -2.60 -11.57
N LEU A 130 20.84 -2.25 -10.67
CA LEU A 130 21.13 -1.97 -9.27
C LEU A 130 20.97 -3.23 -8.42
N PRO A 131 21.75 -3.40 -7.34
CA PRO A 131 21.50 -4.47 -6.38
C PRO A 131 20.10 -4.30 -5.75
N PRO A 132 19.38 -5.41 -5.49
CA PRO A 132 18.03 -5.39 -4.94
C PRO A 132 17.96 -4.70 -3.57
#